data_AF-A0A3L7YBN8-F1
#
_entry.id   AF-A0A3L7YBN8-F1
#
_cell.length_a   1.000
_cell.length_b   1.000
_cell.length_c   1.000
_cell.angle_alpha   90.00
_cell.angle_beta   90.00
_cell.angle_gamma   90.00
#
_symmetry.space_group_name_H-M   'P 1'
#
loop_
_entity.id
_entity.type
_entity.pdbx_description
1 polymer ?
#
loop_
_entity_poly.entity_id
_entity_poly.type
_entity_poly.pdbx_seq_one_letter_code
_entity_poly.pdbx_strand_id
1 'polypeptide(L)'
;MPRGTNPLIVHRATPEPQVILADWLSGLRVGDPLSHRGLTLVPVYPTTSAALVPYETLATAIASRHVTVTELNGGSVPELAVQHRGPVPVLLIDGDQVEGGRQNRVVNTTILIPVGVDFTLPVSCVEQGRWRETRVDFSSGEIVPPSVRRGKESSVRASYSRVGAPRSDQGEVWARVSESLTSARAFSHTSDLSDAYTARRVDLEDTRINLPCPSDGAVGVVAIFGGEVKAADIFDRAETLSEFWPRLVRSYALEAVTSGIGVPEPASLAHAFLTSSAQATATLNTPPGLGQDIRLSGSGVRGAALIHGGVAIHTALYGAPGSGEGPSTSTVRGSVVPATRTRRTAATQSTARAVTVGSLTVNVVAESLLTLEAEALILSANKRLNGGSGLSAAVERAAGPTFVAERDRIVPTGPSNGFFRGTAVVTSSGNLAAGRLRRRLIHAITIKYEHGHRLPTTPEIVYAAVRDALDRAEVYGIGSLGTYLMATRTARAGEAPWATAPREVMATALVRAILDHARIANHVRTVTICETEPERLDMAWEALRRAYTVG
;
A
#
# COMPACT_ATOMS: atom_id res chain seq x y z
N MET A 1 -45.13 62.27 -2.13
CA MET A 1 -44.14 61.36 -2.75
C MET A 1 -43.07 61.06 -1.71
N PRO A 2 -43.13 59.94 -0.98
CA PRO A 2 -42.10 59.61 0.00
C PRO A 2 -40.86 59.05 -0.70
N ARG A 3 -39.68 59.48 -0.20
CA ARG A 3 -38.36 59.06 -0.66
C ARG A 3 -38.16 57.58 -0.34
N GLY A 4 -37.86 56.78 -1.36
CA GLY A 4 -37.51 55.37 -1.21
C GLY A 4 -36.24 55.19 -0.39
N THR A 5 -36.35 54.43 0.68
CA THR A 5 -35.22 53.91 1.46
C THR A 5 -34.55 52.80 0.65
N ASN A 6 -33.27 53.01 0.31
CA ASN A 6 -32.43 51.97 -0.26
C ASN A 6 -32.23 50.87 0.80
N PRO A 7 -32.46 49.58 0.50
CA PRO A 7 -32.17 48.53 1.46
C PRO A 7 -30.66 48.48 1.70
N LEU A 8 -30.25 48.66 2.95
CA LEU A 8 -28.91 48.40 3.43
C LEU A 8 -28.55 46.95 3.09
N ILE A 9 -27.66 46.76 2.12
CA ILE A 9 -27.00 45.47 1.89
C ILE A 9 -26.10 45.25 3.10
N VAL A 10 -26.59 44.46 4.05
CA VAL A 10 -25.78 43.97 5.16
C VAL A 10 -24.82 42.96 4.55
N HIS A 11 -23.58 43.38 4.28
CA HIS A 11 -22.48 42.45 4.06
C HIS A 11 -22.34 41.62 5.34
N ARG A 12 -22.90 40.41 5.37
CA ARG A 12 -22.52 39.42 6.39
C ARG A 12 -21.03 39.21 6.21
N ALA A 13 -20.24 39.63 7.20
CA ALA A 13 -18.82 39.34 7.24
C ALA A 13 -18.64 37.83 7.09
N THR A 14 -17.74 37.40 6.22
CA THR A 14 -17.35 36.00 6.10
C THR A 14 -16.82 35.57 7.47
N PRO A 15 -17.31 34.45 8.06
CA PRO A 15 -16.84 34.02 9.36
C PRO A 15 -15.32 33.82 9.35
N GLU A 16 -14.68 34.14 10.47
CA GLU A 16 -13.24 33.92 10.65
C GLU A 16 -12.88 32.43 10.43
N PRO A 17 -11.75 32.09 9.79
CA PRO A 17 -11.39 30.71 9.47
C PRO A 17 -11.43 29.75 10.66
N GLN A 18 -11.00 30.18 11.85
CA GLN A 18 -11.08 29.37 13.08
C GLN A 18 -12.51 29.06 13.53
N VAL A 19 -13.46 29.97 13.29
CA VAL A 19 -14.88 29.76 13.60
C VAL A 19 -15.47 28.75 12.63
N ILE A 20 -15.14 28.87 11.33
CA ILE A 20 -15.55 27.90 10.30
C ILE A 20 -15.10 26.49 10.68
N LEU A 21 -13.86 26.34 11.13
CA LEU A 21 -13.32 25.04 11.54
C LEU A 21 -14.02 24.49 12.79
N ALA A 22 -14.23 25.32 13.82
CA ALA A 22 -14.90 24.90 15.04
C ALA A 22 -16.35 24.47 14.79
N ASP A 23 -17.09 25.23 13.97
CA ASP A 23 -18.45 24.90 13.55
C ASP A 23 -18.48 23.62 12.70
N TRP A 24 -17.52 23.48 11.77
CA TRP A 24 -17.37 22.27 10.97
C TRP A 24 -17.19 21.03 11.84
N LEU A 25 -16.21 21.05 12.76
CA LEU A 25 -15.91 19.92 13.64
C LEU A 25 -17.07 19.62 14.61
N SER A 26 -17.74 20.65 15.12
CA SER A 26 -18.93 20.49 15.99
C SER A 26 -20.12 19.87 15.25
N GLY A 27 -20.19 20.09 13.94
CA GLY A 27 -21.22 19.55 13.06
C GLY A 27 -20.96 18.12 12.57
N LEU A 28 -19.96 17.40 13.10
CA LEU A 28 -19.64 16.04 12.69
C LEU A 28 -20.28 14.99 13.62
N ARG A 29 -20.75 13.89 13.03
CA ARG A 29 -21.21 12.69 13.74
C ARG A 29 -20.39 11.47 13.32
N VAL A 30 -20.21 10.55 14.25
CA VAL A 30 -19.53 9.27 14.00
C VAL A 30 -20.53 8.20 13.57
N GLY A 31 -20.10 7.29 12.70
CA GLY A 31 -20.87 6.10 12.33
C GLY A 31 -20.45 4.85 13.09
N ASP A 32 -20.90 3.71 12.56
CA ASP A 32 -20.55 2.40 13.11
C ASP A 32 -19.08 2.05 12.84
N PRO A 33 -18.35 1.52 13.83
CA PRO A 33 -16.95 1.11 13.65
C PRO A 33 -16.80 -0.05 12.66
N LEU A 34 -15.80 0.06 11.80
CA LEU A 34 -15.31 -1.01 10.93
C LEU A 34 -13.98 -1.53 11.49
N SER A 35 -13.88 -2.81 11.84
CA SER A 35 -12.67 -3.36 12.47
C SER A 35 -12.08 -4.54 11.70
N HIS A 36 -10.77 -4.52 11.49
CA HIS A 36 -10.02 -5.62 10.89
C HIS A 36 -8.58 -5.63 11.40
N ARG A 37 -8.07 -6.80 11.81
CA ARG A 37 -6.68 -7.00 12.26
C ARG A 37 -6.15 -5.94 13.24
N GLY A 38 -6.98 -5.58 14.23
CA GLY A 38 -6.60 -4.61 15.27
C GLY A 38 -6.67 -3.14 14.85
N LEU A 39 -7.01 -2.84 13.59
CA LEU A 39 -7.38 -1.51 13.14
C LEU A 39 -8.89 -1.33 13.23
N THR A 40 -9.34 -0.27 13.90
CA THR A 40 -10.72 0.18 13.88
C THR A 40 -10.83 1.53 13.18
N LEU A 41 -11.68 1.62 12.17
CA LEU A 41 -12.00 2.85 11.45
C LEU A 41 -13.43 3.26 11.78
N VAL A 42 -13.59 4.49 12.26
CA VAL A 42 -14.91 5.05 12.56
C VAL A 42 -15.21 6.13 11.51
N PRO A 43 -16.17 5.90 10.61
CA PRO A 43 -16.58 6.89 9.62
C PRO A 43 -17.13 8.15 10.27
N VAL A 44 -16.94 9.28 9.60
CA VAL A 44 -17.40 10.60 10.04
C VAL A 44 -18.30 11.20 8.99
N TYR A 45 -19.47 11.69 9.42
CA TYR A 45 -20.48 12.28 8.55
C TYR A 45 -20.75 13.72 8.94
N PRO A 46 -21.05 14.58 7.96
CA PRO A 46 -21.45 15.93 8.26
C PRO A 46 -22.95 15.97 8.63
N THR A 47 -23.32 16.92 9.47
CA THR A 47 -24.74 17.28 9.72
C THR A 47 -25.26 18.32 8.73
N THR A 48 -24.36 19.03 8.04
CA THR A 48 -24.66 20.05 7.05
C THR A 48 -23.81 19.88 5.81
N SER A 49 -24.35 20.19 4.64
CA SER A 49 -23.55 20.18 3.41
C SER A 49 -22.63 21.40 3.39
N ALA A 50 -21.35 21.18 3.10
CA ALA A 50 -20.41 22.26 2.84
C ALA A 50 -20.68 22.89 1.47
N ALA A 51 -20.21 24.13 1.28
CA ALA A 51 -20.16 24.75 -0.05
C ALA A 51 -19.14 24.01 -0.92
N LEU A 52 -19.39 23.92 -2.23
CA LEU A 52 -18.50 23.19 -3.14
C LEU A 52 -17.33 24.08 -3.56
N VAL A 53 -16.11 23.65 -3.25
CA VAL A 53 -14.88 24.22 -3.80
C VAL A 53 -14.35 23.26 -4.88
N PRO A 54 -14.30 23.67 -6.16
CA PRO A 54 -13.78 22.81 -7.22
C PRO A 54 -12.26 22.66 -7.07
N TYR A 55 -11.80 21.42 -6.98
CA TYR A 55 -10.40 21.03 -7.01
C TYR A 55 -10.28 19.57 -7.44
N GLU A 56 -9.10 19.18 -7.92
CA GLU A 56 -8.73 17.77 -8.12
C GLU A 56 -7.60 17.38 -7.16
N THR A 57 -7.40 16.10 -6.87
CA THR A 57 -6.24 15.67 -6.07
C THR A 57 -4.98 15.62 -6.93
N LEU A 58 -3.81 15.60 -6.30
CA LEU A 58 -2.54 15.41 -7.01
C LEU A 58 -2.51 14.13 -7.86
N ALA A 59 -3.03 13.02 -7.36
CA ALA A 59 -3.04 11.76 -8.09
C ALA A 59 -3.84 11.90 -9.41
N THR A 60 -5.03 12.51 -9.32
CA THR A 60 -5.87 12.79 -10.49
C THR A 60 -5.22 13.81 -11.44
N ALA A 61 -4.58 14.85 -10.91
CA ALA A 61 -3.90 15.88 -11.68
C ALA A 61 -2.69 15.32 -12.46
N ILE A 62 -1.88 14.46 -11.83
CA ILE A 62 -0.75 13.78 -12.48
C ILE A 62 -1.26 12.83 -13.56
N ALA A 63 -2.26 12.01 -13.25
CA ALA A 63 -2.85 11.06 -14.21
C ALA A 63 -3.41 11.78 -15.45
N SER A 64 -4.01 12.95 -15.26
CA SER A 64 -4.54 13.81 -16.32
C SER A 64 -3.50 14.70 -16.99
N ARG A 65 -2.22 14.63 -16.57
CA ARG A 65 -1.11 15.49 -17.04
C ARG A 65 -1.36 16.99 -16.84
N HIS A 66 -2.22 17.34 -15.90
CA HIS A 66 -2.47 18.72 -15.49
C HIS A 66 -1.34 19.25 -14.60
N VAL A 67 -0.68 18.36 -13.86
CA VAL A 67 0.45 18.69 -12.99
C VAL A 67 1.66 17.84 -13.33
N THR A 68 2.83 18.49 -13.35
CA THR A 68 4.13 17.83 -13.33
C THR A 68 4.90 18.29 -12.09
N VAL A 69 5.45 17.34 -11.34
CA VAL A 69 6.29 17.62 -10.18
C VAL A 69 7.73 17.20 -10.51
N THR A 70 8.71 18.06 -10.25
CA THR A 70 10.14 17.83 -10.54
C THR A 70 11.03 18.36 -9.42
N GLU A 71 12.32 18.03 -9.47
CA GLU A 71 13.34 18.65 -8.62
C GLU A 71 13.45 20.16 -8.89
N LEU A 72 13.62 20.97 -7.84
CA LEU A 72 13.89 22.41 -7.96
C LEU A 72 15.39 22.67 -8.19
N ASN A 73 15.75 23.45 -9.21
CA ASN A 73 17.12 23.94 -9.48
C ASN A 73 18.24 22.87 -9.43
N GLY A 74 17.99 21.67 -9.99
CA GLY A 74 18.97 20.58 -9.99
C GLY A 74 18.98 19.71 -8.71
N GLY A 75 18.08 19.99 -7.77
CA GLY A 75 17.81 19.19 -6.56
C GLY A 75 17.91 20.03 -5.29
N SER A 76 16.77 20.20 -4.61
CA SER A 76 16.67 20.79 -3.27
C SER A 76 15.91 19.78 -2.40
N VAL A 77 16.48 19.39 -1.26
CA VAL A 77 15.82 18.45 -0.33
C VAL A 77 14.45 18.97 0.14
N PRO A 78 14.32 20.20 0.67
CA PRO A 78 13.06 20.64 1.28
C PRO A 78 12.00 21.11 0.28
N GLU A 79 12.30 21.18 -1.01
CA GLU A 79 11.47 21.88 -2.00
C GLU A 79 11.45 21.14 -3.34
N LEU A 80 10.25 20.92 -3.88
CA LEU A 80 10.04 20.48 -5.26
C LEU A 80 9.42 21.59 -6.09
N ALA A 81 9.67 21.56 -7.40
CA ALA A 81 8.99 22.41 -8.36
C ALA A 81 7.70 21.71 -8.84
N VAL A 82 6.61 22.46 -8.90
CA VAL A 82 5.33 21.99 -9.44
C VAL A 82 4.94 22.92 -10.59
N GLN A 83 4.73 22.34 -11.77
CA GLN A 83 4.13 23.03 -12.91
C GLN A 83 2.67 22.63 -12.99
N HIS A 84 1.77 23.60 -12.85
CA HIS A 84 0.33 23.36 -12.88
C HIS A 84 -0.33 24.02 -14.10
N ARG A 85 -0.89 23.20 -14.98
CA ARG A 85 -1.56 23.57 -16.25
C ARG A 85 -3.00 23.08 -16.32
N GLY A 86 -3.55 22.58 -15.22
CA GLY A 86 -4.92 22.11 -15.11
C GLY A 86 -5.95 23.24 -15.01
N PRO A 87 -7.24 22.91 -15.11
CA PRO A 87 -8.32 23.90 -15.09
C PRO A 87 -8.78 24.30 -13.68
N VAL A 88 -8.43 23.51 -12.64
CA VAL A 88 -8.88 23.71 -11.25
C VAL A 88 -7.71 23.56 -10.28
N PRO A 89 -7.77 24.15 -9.07
CA PRO A 89 -6.75 23.97 -8.05
C PRO A 89 -6.48 22.48 -7.72
N VAL A 90 -5.28 22.19 -7.24
CA VAL A 90 -4.84 20.81 -6.93
C VAL A 90 -4.61 20.64 -5.44
N LEU A 91 -5.30 19.66 -4.84
CA LEU A 91 -5.17 19.31 -3.42
C LEU A 91 -4.08 18.27 -3.21
N LEU A 92 -3.16 18.60 -2.30
CA LEU A 92 -2.19 17.69 -1.68
C LEU A 92 -2.48 17.69 -0.18
N ILE A 93 -2.52 16.52 0.44
CA ILE A 93 -2.77 16.41 1.88
C ILE A 93 -1.48 16.25 2.68
N ASP A 94 -1.53 16.57 3.97
CA ASP A 94 -0.44 16.26 4.89
C ASP A 94 -0.11 14.76 4.85
N GLY A 95 1.14 14.46 4.50
CA GLY A 95 1.61 13.08 4.44
C GLY A 95 1.49 12.41 3.08
N ASP A 96 1.00 13.14 2.07
CA ASP A 96 0.99 12.67 0.68
C ASP A 96 2.42 12.44 0.19
N GLN A 97 2.76 11.19 -0.18
CA GLN A 97 4.07 10.86 -0.73
C GLN A 97 4.09 11.12 -2.24
N VAL A 98 5.22 11.60 -2.73
CA VAL A 98 5.55 11.68 -4.15
C VAL A 98 6.84 10.89 -4.43
N GLU A 99 6.80 10.06 -5.45
CA GLU A 99 7.83 9.07 -5.77
C GLU A 99 8.49 9.36 -7.12
N GLY A 100 9.80 9.50 -7.13
CA GLY A 100 10.55 9.88 -8.31
C GLY A 100 11.78 10.71 -7.98
N GLY A 101 12.20 11.55 -8.93
CA GLY A 101 13.34 12.45 -8.76
C GLY A 101 14.60 11.75 -8.25
N ARG A 102 15.32 12.44 -7.37
CA ARG A 102 16.55 11.95 -6.73
C ARG A 102 16.30 11.09 -5.50
N GLN A 103 15.13 11.23 -4.88
CA GLN A 103 14.71 10.61 -3.63
C GLN A 103 13.20 10.79 -3.48
N ASN A 104 12.53 9.85 -2.81
CA ASN A 104 11.11 10.00 -2.51
C ASN A 104 10.87 11.09 -1.46
N ARG A 105 9.73 11.78 -1.58
CA ARG A 105 9.37 12.94 -0.76
C ARG A 105 7.99 12.78 -0.15
N VAL A 106 7.77 13.46 0.97
CA VAL A 106 6.45 13.62 1.59
C VAL A 106 6.11 15.10 1.71
N VAL A 107 4.87 15.47 1.39
CA VAL A 107 4.35 16.84 1.52
C VAL A 107 4.24 17.22 3.00
N ASN A 108 4.71 18.41 3.39
CA ASN A 108 4.80 18.80 4.82
C ASN A 108 3.46 19.22 5.46
N THR A 109 2.51 19.71 4.68
CA THR A 109 1.19 20.14 5.14
C THR A 109 0.17 20.05 4.01
N THR A 110 -1.12 20.06 4.33
CA THR A 110 -2.17 20.14 3.31
C THR A 110 -2.06 21.47 2.55
N ILE A 111 -2.02 21.40 1.22
CA ILE A 111 -1.85 22.54 0.32
C ILE A 111 -2.86 22.43 -0.82
N LEU A 112 -3.48 23.56 -1.16
CA LEU A 112 -4.27 23.72 -2.38
C LEU A 112 -3.48 24.59 -3.37
N ILE A 113 -2.90 23.98 -4.40
CA ILE A 113 -2.05 24.68 -5.39
C ILE A 113 -2.95 25.46 -6.36
N PRO A 114 -2.71 26.77 -6.57
CA PRO A 114 -3.51 27.57 -7.49
C PRO A 114 -3.27 27.21 -8.96
N VAL A 115 -4.24 27.53 -9.81
CA VAL A 115 -4.18 27.31 -11.28
C VAL A 115 -3.11 28.17 -11.94
N GLY A 116 -2.36 27.58 -12.87
CA GLY A 116 -1.53 28.33 -13.83
C GLY A 116 -0.26 28.96 -13.26
N VAL A 117 0.22 28.48 -12.12
CA VAL A 117 1.46 28.99 -11.52
C VAL A 117 2.53 27.90 -11.39
N ASP A 118 3.78 28.31 -11.52
CA ASP A 118 4.90 27.52 -11.01
C ASP A 118 4.91 27.64 -9.48
N PHE A 119 4.94 26.50 -8.81
CA PHE A 119 4.76 26.44 -7.36
C PHE A 119 5.90 25.68 -6.70
N THR A 120 6.42 26.22 -5.60
CA THR A 120 7.44 25.56 -4.78
C THR A 120 6.76 24.77 -3.66
N LEU A 121 6.79 23.44 -3.78
CA LEU A 121 6.14 22.53 -2.85
C LEU A 121 7.06 22.18 -1.66
N PRO A 122 6.70 22.54 -0.42
CA PRO A 122 7.46 22.18 0.77
C PRO A 122 7.31 20.69 1.07
N VAL A 123 8.43 19.99 1.13
CA VAL A 123 8.51 18.55 1.33
C VAL A 123 9.60 18.15 2.33
N SER A 124 9.63 16.87 2.68
CA SER A 124 10.72 16.20 3.39
C SER A 124 11.09 14.89 2.71
N CYS A 125 12.33 14.44 2.81
CA CYS A 125 12.76 13.14 2.27
C CYS A 125 12.23 11.98 3.10
N VAL A 126 11.72 10.94 2.42
CA VAL A 126 11.35 9.64 3.03
C VAL A 126 12.22 8.49 2.53
N GLU A 127 13.35 8.81 1.89
CA GLU A 127 14.36 7.88 1.44
C GLU A 127 15.74 8.51 1.63
N GLN A 128 16.50 8.06 2.62
CA GLN A 128 17.74 8.71 3.04
C GLN A 128 18.95 8.36 2.16
N GLY A 129 19.06 7.10 1.75
CA GLY A 129 20.26 6.50 1.15
C GLY A 129 20.37 6.62 -0.38
N ARG A 130 19.39 7.22 -1.04
CA ARG A 130 19.46 7.55 -2.48
C ARG A 130 19.78 9.03 -2.64
N TRP A 131 20.62 9.43 -3.57
CA TRP A 131 20.70 10.83 -4.05
C TRP A 131 21.13 10.82 -5.51
N ARG A 132 20.29 10.19 -6.33
CA ARG A 132 20.51 10.04 -7.76
C ARG A 132 19.16 10.01 -8.46
N GLU A 133 19.07 10.71 -9.57
CA GLU A 133 17.85 10.76 -10.34
C GLU A 133 17.52 9.39 -10.91
N THR A 134 16.28 8.94 -10.71
CA THR A 134 15.75 7.71 -11.34
C THR A 134 14.66 8.00 -12.36
N ARG A 135 13.95 9.11 -12.16
CA ARG A 135 12.94 9.68 -13.04
C ARG A 135 13.02 11.19 -12.91
N VAL A 136 12.77 11.90 -14.00
CA VAL A 136 12.76 13.37 -14.02
C VAL A 136 11.55 13.90 -13.25
N ASP A 137 10.41 13.22 -13.39
CA ASP A 137 9.15 13.55 -12.76
C ASP A 137 8.87 12.68 -11.53
N PHE A 138 7.99 13.20 -10.66
CA PHE A 138 7.42 12.47 -9.55
C PHE A 138 6.01 11.99 -9.88
N SER A 139 5.67 10.80 -9.36
CA SER A 139 4.35 10.21 -9.35
C SER A 139 3.73 10.27 -7.94
N SER A 140 2.42 10.07 -7.81
CA SER A 140 1.77 9.95 -6.51
C SER A 140 2.07 8.58 -5.88
N GLY A 141 2.55 8.58 -4.63
CA GLY A 141 2.91 7.38 -3.86
C GLY A 141 1.86 7.00 -2.82
N GLU A 142 2.27 6.57 -1.63
CA GLU A 142 1.37 6.27 -0.50
C GLU A 142 1.10 7.48 0.40
N ILE A 143 0.22 7.36 1.40
CA ILE A 143 0.12 8.35 2.49
C ILE A 143 0.96 7.84 3.65
N VAL A 144 1.94 8.62 4.12
CA VAL A 144 2.86 8.17 5.17
C VAL A 144 2.12 7.89 6.49
N PRO A 145 2.66 7.00 7.35
CA PRO A 145 1.96 6.55 8.55
C PRO A 145 1.62 7.67 9.56
N PRO A 146 0.60 7.50 10.41
CA PRO A 146 0.19 8.47 11.43
C PRO A 146 1.33 9.00 12.30
N SER A 147 2.28 8.15 12.72
CA SER A 147 3.41 8.58 13.55
C SER A 147 4.31 9.59 12.83
N VAL A 148 4.59 9.38 11.55
CA VAL A 148 5.36 10.27 10.66
C VAL A 148 4.64 11.60 10.51
N ARG A 149 3.33 11.56 10.21
CA ARG A 149 2.52 12.78 10.05
C ARG A 149 2.43 13.59 11.35
N ARG A 150 2.21 12.94 12.49
CA ARG A 150 2.19 13.60 13.81
C ARG A 150 3.53 14.27 14.17
N GLY A 151 4.65 13.62 13.88
CA GLY A 151 5.98 14.20 14.08
C GLY A 151 6.21 15.44 13.22
N LYS A 152 5.90 15.33 11.91
CA LYS A 152 5.95 16.48 11.00
C LYS A 152 5.04 17.61 11.45
N GLU A 153 3.82 17.31 11.87
CA GLU A 153 2.86 18.33 12.33
C GLU A 153 3.42 19.17 13.48
N SER A 154 4.13 18.53 14.41
CA SER A 154 4.76 19.21 15.54
C SER A 154 5.92 20.10 15.12
N SER A 155 6.78 19.64 14.21
CA SER A 155 7.90 20.42 13.70
C SER A 155 7.47 21.55 12.76
N VAL A 156 6.45 21.33 11.92
CA VAL A 156 5.80 22.33 11.06
C VAL A 156 5.14 23.43 11.88
N ARG A 157 4.40 23.09 12.95
CA ARG A 157 3.87 24.10 13.87
C ARG A 157 4.97 25.00 14.42
N ALA A 158 6.05 24.39 14.93
CA ALA A 158 7.17 25.16 15.47
C ALA A 158 7.86 26.00 14.37
N SER A 159 7.88 25.52 13.13
CA SER A 159 8.44 26.25 11.99
C SER A 159 7.62 27.48 11.63
N TYR A 160 6.28 27.42 11.65
CA TYR A 160 5.45 28.59 11.41
C TYR A 160 5.76 29.73 12.38
N SER A 161 5.89 29.44 13.67
CA SER A 161 6.25 30.44 14.68
C SER A 161 7.64 31.05 14.50
N ARG A 162 8.59 30.32 13.90
CA ARG A 162 9.99 30.77 13.74
C ARG A 162 10.27 31.48 12.43
N VAL A 163 9.71 30.96 11.32
CA VAL A 163 10.09 31.36 9.96
C VAL A 163 8.89 31.53 9.02
N GLY A 164 7.66 31.40 9.51
CA GLY A 164 6.45 31.63 8.71
C GLY A 164 6.23 30.65 7.55
N ALA A 165 6.87 29.48 7.59
CA ALA A 165 6.80 28.49 6.51
C ALA A 165 6.67 27.05 7.06
N PRO A 166 6.02 26.12 6.32
CA PRO A 166 5.78 24.76 6.77
C PRO A 166 7.00 23.84 6.54
N ARG A 167 8.09 24.09 7.26
CA ARG A 167 9.28 23.22 7.26
C ARG A 167 9.15 22.16 8.35
N SER A 168 9.46 20.91 8.01
CA SER A 168 9.56 19.81 8.97
C SER A 168 11.01 19.55 9.36
N ASP A 169 11.22 18.87 10.48
CA ASP A 169 12.52 18.33 10.86
C ASP A 169 12.83 17.06 10.04
N GLN A 170 13.86 17.14 9.19
CA GLN A 170 14.26 16.04 8.30
C GLN A 170 14.81 14.83 9.07
N GLY A 171 15.54 15.07 10.17
CA GLY A 171 16.10 13.99 10.98
C GLY A 171 15.01 13.23 11.73
N GLU A 172 14.02 13.96 12.22
CA GLU A 172 12.84 13.37 12.87
C GLU A 172 12.02 12.49 11.92
N VAL A 173 11.85 12.94 10.66
CA VAL A 173 11.19 12.14 9.62
C VAL A 173 11.96 10.84 9.35
N TRP A 174 13.28 10.90 9.19
CA TRP A 174 14.09 9.69 8.96
C TRP A 174 14.08 8.72 10.14
N ALA A 175 14.06 9.22 11.37
CA ALA A 175 13.94 8.36 12.55
C ALA A 175 12.63 7.54 12.51
N ARG A 176 11.50 8.18 12.20
CA ARG A 176 10.19 7.51 12.10
C ARG A 176 10.06 6.60 10.88
N VAL A 177 10.67 6.95 9.75
CA VAL A 177 10.79 6.05 8.58
C VAL A 177 11.55 4.79 8.98
N SER A 178 12.64 4.92 9.75
CA SER A 178 13.42 3.78 10.25
C SER A 178 12.61 2.89 11.21
N GLU A 179 11.79 3.49 12.09
CA GLU A 179 10.85 2.77 12.96
C GLU A 179 9.79 2.02 12.15
N SER A 180 9.26 2.64 11.09
CA SER A 180 8.28 2.03 10.19
C SER A 180 8.87 0.82 9.46
N LEU A 181 10.07 0.95 8.91
CA LEU A 181 10.81 -0.15 8.26
C LEU A 181 11.06 -1.31 9.24
N THR A 182 11.49 -1.00 10.45
CA THR A 182 11.76 -1.99 11.50
C THR A 182 10.48 -2.74 11.89
N SER A 183 9.39 -2.02 12.15
CA SER A 183 8.09 -2.59 12.53
C SER A 183 7.50 -3.44 11.40
N ALA A 184 7.63 -2.95 10.15
CA ALA A 184 7.26 -3.69 8.96
C ALA A 184 8.17 -4.90 8.70
N ARG A 185 9.30 -5.05 9.39
CA ARG A 185 10.35 -6.05 9.09
C ARG A 185 10.80 -5.98 7.63
N ALA A 186 10.83 -4.77 7.09
CA ALA A 186 11.20 -4.50 5.72
C ALA A 186 12.71 -4.32 5.61
N PHE A 187 13.31 -4.97 4.62
CA PHE A 187 14.68 -4.67 4.25
C PHE A 187 14.68 -3.55 3.21
N SER A 188 15.43 -2.48 3.47
CA SER A 188 15.58 -1.35 2.55
C SER A 188 17.05 -1.01 2.36
N HIS A 189 17.50 -0.92 1.12
CA HIS A 189 18.87 -0.52 0.79
C HIS A 189 19.10 0.99 0.97
N THR A 190 18.07 1.79 0.75
CA THR A 190 18.14 3.27 0.74
C THR A 190 17.35 3.90 1.88
N SER A 191 16.87 3.09 2.84
CA SER A 191 15.95 3.53 3.89
C SER A 191 14.72 4.24 3.30
N ASP A 192 14.13 3.68 2.24
CA ASP A 192 12.92 4.15 1.57
C ASP A 192 11.68 3.65 2.31
N LEU A 193 10.80 4.56 2.72
CA LEU A 193 9.52 4.21 3.34
C LEU A 193 8.67 3.27 2.45
N SER A 194 8.78 3.38 1.13
CA SER A 194 8.04 2.56 0.16
C SER A 194 8.35 1.07 0.29
N ASP A 195 9.53 0.72 0.81
CA ASP A 195 9.91 -0.67 1.09
C ASP A 195 9.07 -1.26 2.25
N ALA A 196 8.62 -0.44 3.21
CA ALA A 196 7.72 -0.88 4.27
C ALA A 196 6.33 -1.28 3.72
N TYR A 197 5.77 -0.45 2.84
CA TYR A 197 4.50 -0.76 2.15
C TYR A 197 4.65 -1.99 1.25
N THR A 198 5.75 -2.09 0.52
CA THR A 198 6.07 -3.24 -0.34
C THR A 198 6.15 -4.53 0.47
N ALA A 199 6.86 -4.51 1.61
CA ALA A 199 7.00 -5.68 2.47
C ALA A 199 5.68 -6.15 3.11
N ARG A 200 4.73 -5.22 3.33
CA ARG A 200 3.44 -5.50 3.99
C ARG A 200 2.24 -5.49 3.07
N ARG A 201 2.44 -5.34 1.76
CA ARG A 201 1.39 -5.10 0.76
C ARG A 201 0.18 -6.03 0.88
N VAL A 202 0.40 -7.32 1.13
CA VAL A 202 -0.69 -8.29 1.31
C VAL A 202 -1.55 -7.98 2.53
N ASP A 203 -0.92 -7.71 3.68
CA ASP A 203 -1.65 -7.39 4.91
C ASP A 203 -2.38 -6.05 4.78
N LEU A 204 -1.76 -5.09 4.09
CA LEU A 204 -2.34 -3.77 3.83
C LEU A 204 -3.54 -3.84 2.88
N GLU A 205 -3.43 -4.58 1.78
CA GLU A 205 -4.53 -4.76 0.83
C GLU A 205 -5.65 -5.62 1.40
N ASP A 206 -5.34 -6.67 2.17
CA ASP A 206 -6.35 -7.43 2.92
C ASP A 206 -7.12 -6.50 3.88
N THR A 207 -6.42 -5.61 4.57
CA THR A 207 -7.06 -4.62 5.45
C THR A 207 -7.91 -3.64 4.66
N ARG A 208 -7.44 -3.14 3.51
CA ARG A 208 -8.19 -2.25 2.64
C ARG A 208 -9.47 -2.90 2.08
N ILE A 209 -9.42 -4.16 1.70
CA ILE A 209 -10.58 -4.90 1.17
C ILE A 209 -11.63 -5.12 2.27
N ASN A 210 -11.19 -5.47 3.48
CA ASN A 210 -12.09 -5.75 4.61
C ASN A 210 -12.56 -4.49 5.36
N LEU A 211 -11.97 -3.33 5.05
CA LEU A 211 -12.39 -2.00 5.53
C LEU A 211 -12.77 -1.12 4.33
N PRO A 212 -13.89 -1.40 3.65
CA PRO A 212 -14.31 -0.64 2.47
C PRO A 212 -14.74 0.79 2.85
N CYS A 213 -14.62 1.72 1.90
CA CYS A 213 -15.11 3.07 2.07
C CYS A 213 -16.64 3.04 2.23
N PRO A 214 -17.20 3.69 3.26
CA PRO A 214 -18.65 3.89 3.36
C PRO A 214 -19.16 4.64 2.12
N SER A 215 -20.27 4.19 1.56
CA SER A 215 -20.91 4.77 0.36
C SER A 215 -22.13 5.64 0.67
N ASP A 216 -22.38 5.87 1.96
CA ASP A 216 -23.51 6.58 2.54
C ASP A 216 -23.18 8.04 2.93
N GLY A 217 -22.19 8.64 2.26
CA GLY A 217 -21.85 10.05 2.40
C GLY A 217 -20.90 10.38 3.55
N ALA A 218 -20.09 9.44 4.00
CA ALA A 218 -18.99 9.73 4.92
C ALA A 218 -18.00 10.70 4.27
N VAL A 219 -17.54 11.69 5.04
CA VAL A 219 -16.57 12.70 4.59
C VAL A 219 -15.23 12.60 5.32
N GLY A 220 -15.16 11.79 6.38
CA GLY A 220 -13.92 11.54 7.09
C GLY A 220 -13.87 10.18 7.75
N VAL A 221 -12.74 9.90 8.38
CA VAL A 221 -12.50 8.67 9.14
C VAL A 221 -11.61 8.95 10.35
N VAL A 222 -11.91 8.30 11.47
CA VAL A 222 -11.05 8.25 12.66
C VAL A 222 -10.44 6.86 12.76
N ALA A 223 -9.11 6.78 12.82
CA ALA A 223 -8.36 5.55 12.97
C ALA A 223 -7.96 5.31 14.44
N ILE A 224 -8.34 4.15 14.95
CA ILE A 224 -8.14 3.73 16.34
C ILE A 224 -7.43 2.37 16.34
N PHE A 225 -6.33 2.28 17.08
CA PHE A 225 -5.64 1.02 17.32
C PHE A 225 -4.82 1.10 18.61
N GLY A 226 -4.74 -0.01 19.33
CA GLY A 226 -4.07 -0.07 20.63
C GLY A 226 -4.75 0.77 21.71
N GLY A 227 -6.08 0.83 21.72
CA GLY A 227 -6.88 1.56 22.73
C GLY A 227 -6.89 3.08 22.57
N GLU A 228 -6.31 3.62 21.51
CA GLU A 228 -6.13 5.07 21.34
C GLU A 228 -6.48 5.53 19.92
N VAL A 229 -7.00 6.75 19.81
CA VAL A 229 -7.13 7.44 18.51
C VAL A 229 -5.74 7.84 18.03
N LYS A 230 -5.39 7.44 16.81
CA LYS A 230 -4.06 7.67 16.24
C LYS A 230 -4.08 8.79 15.21
N ALA A 231 -5.10 8.81 14.37
CA ALA A 231 -5.32 9.86 13.39
C ALA A 231 -6.80 10.01 13.04
N ALA A 232 -7.17 11.17 12.52
CA ALA A 232 -8.40 11.36 11.76
C ALA A 232 -8.13 12.22 10.53
N ASP A 233 -8.69 11.83 9.40
CA ASP A 233 -8.61 12.56 8.13
C ASP A 233 -10.05 12.87 7.68
N ILE A 234 -10.38 14.15 7.59
CA ILE A 234 -11.75 14.65 7.34
C ILE A 234 -11.71 15.63 6.16
N PHE A 235 -12.52 15.40 5.15
CA PHE A 235 -12.59 16.18 3.91
C PHE A 235 -13.90 16.99 3.84
N ASP A 236 -13.96 17.94 2.91
CA ASP A 236 -15.18 18.71 2.62
C ASP A 236 -16.28 17.86 1.97
N ARG A 237 -15.92 16.77 1.29
CA ARG A 237 -16.86 15.93 0.52
C ARG A 237 -16.48 14.45 0.47
N ALA A 238 -17.49 13.61 0.27
CA ALA A 238 -17.36 12.15 0.30
C ALA A 238 -16.53 11.60 -0.86
N GLU A 239 -16.57 12.26 -2.02
CA GLU A 239 -15.81 11.87 -3.20
C GLU A 239 -14.30 11.95 -2.93
N THR A 240 -13.86 13.00 -2.24
CA THR A 240 -12.45 13.17 -1.86
C THR A 240 -12.03 12.11 -0.85
N LEU A 241 -12.86 11.83 0.16
CA LEU A 241 -12.61 10.72 1.08
C LEU A 241 -12.45 9.40 0.30
N SER A 242 -13.39 9.10 -0.60
CA SER A 242 -13.37 7.86 -1.38
C SER A 242 -12.11 7.73 -2.24
N GLU A 243 -11.60 8.84 -2.80
CA GLU A 243 -10.37 8.84 -3.58
C GLU A 243 -9.13 8.55 -2.73
N PHE A 244 -9.04 9.15 -1.53
CA PHE A 244 -7.92 8.91 -0.61
C PHE A 244 -8.06 7.62 0.20
N TRP A 245 -9.26 7.05 0.32
CA TRP A 245 -9.57 5.92 1.20
C TRP A 245 -8.60 4.75 1.04
N PRO A 246 -8.28 4.25 -0.17
CA PRO A 246 -7.33 3.16 -0.34
C PRO A 246 -5.97 3.43 0.34
N ARG A 247 -5.44 4.64 0.16
CA ARG A 247 -4.12 5.05 0.65
C ARG A 247 -4.16 5.34 2.15
N LEU A 248 -5.26 5.90 2.66
CA LEU A 248 -5.48 6.13 4.09
C LEU A 248 -5.55 4.81 4.86
N VAL A 249 -6.33 3.83 4.39
CA VAL A 249 -6.41 2.52 5.06
C VAL A 249 -5.06 1.84 5.12
N ARG A 250 -4.27 1.86 4.03
CA ARG A 250 -2.91 1.31 4.04
C ARG A 250 -1.97 2.07 4.98
N SER A 251 -2.09 3.40 5.04
CA SER A 251 -1.33 4.23 5.99
C SER A 251 -1.59 3.82 7.44
N TYR A 252 -2.85 3.69 7.84
CA TYR A 252 -3.22 3.28 9.19
C TYR A 252 -2.83 1.82 9.47
N ALA A 253 -3.06 0.92 8.50
CA ALA A 253 -2.78 -0.50 8.63
C ALA A 253 -1.28 -0.79 8.80
N LEU A 254 -0.38 0.04 8.23
CA LEU A 254 1.07 -0.17 8.35
C LEU A 254 1.54 -0.11 9.81
N GLU A 255 0.89 0.67 10.67
CA GLU A 255 1.17 0.73 12.12
C GLU A 255 0.24 -0.18 12.95
N ALA A 256 -1.00 -0.40 12.50
CA ALA A 256 -1.95 -1.24 13.23
C ALA A 256 -1.60 -2.72 13.13
N VAL A 257 -1.24 -3.23 11.95
CA VAL A 257 -0.92 -4.66 11.71
C VAL A 257 0.30 -5.10 12.51
N THR A 258 1.22 -4.19 12.82
CA THR A 258 2.40 -4.49 13.64
C THR A 258 2.07 -4.63 15.13
N SER A 259 0.88 -4.19 15.55
CA SER A 259 0.44 -4.16 16.95
C SER A 259 -0.33 -5.43 17.40
N GLY A 260 -0.66 -6.35 16.48
CA GLY A 260 -1.29 -7.65 16.78
C GLY A 260 -2.82 -7.67 16.62
N ILE A 261 -3.46 -8.79 17.01
CA ILE A 261 -4.92 -8.94 16.97
C ILE A 261 -5.52 -8.15 18.16
N GLY A 262 -6.08 -6.97 17.88
CA GLY A 262 -6.81 -6.15 18.84
C GLY A 262 -8.31 -6.45 18.86
N VAL A 263 -8.97 -6.08 19.95
CA VAL A 263 -10.45 -6.08 20.06
C VAL A 263 -10.99 -4.86 19.28
N PRO A 264 -12.17 -4.95 18.64
CA PRO A 264 -12.83 -3.79 18.05
C PRO A 264 -12.94 -2.64 19.05
N GLU A 265 -12.55 -1.44 18.63
CA GLU A 265 -12.58 -0.24 19.47
C GLU A 265 -13.95 0.45 19.37
N PRO A 266 -14.44 1.07 20.46
CA PRO A 266 -15.77 1.67 20.45
C PRO A 266 -15.80 3.03 19.73
N ALA A 267 -16.91 3.33 19.04
CA ALA A 267 -17.15 4.62 18.39
C ALA A 267 -17.09 5.83 19.36
N SER A 268 -17.30 5.60 20.65
CA SER A 268 -17.23 6.64 21.68
C SER A 268 -15.85 7.30 21.79
N LEU A 269 -14.77 6.56 21.49
CA LEU A 269 -13.41 7.15 21.44
C LEU A 269 -13.29 8.17 20.31
N ALA A 270 -13.81 7.86 19.12
CA ALA A 270 -13.85 8.80 18.01
C ALA A 270 -14.73 10.01 18.31
N HIS A 271 -15.90 9.80 18.90
CA HIS A 271 -16.81 10.89 19.28
C HIS A 271 -16.17 11.85 20.30
N ALA A 272 -15.55 11.32 21.35
CA ALA A 272 -14.85 12.12 22.35
C ALA A 272 -13.68 12.90 21.73
N PHE A 273 -12.92 12.26 20.83
CA PHE A 273 -11.80 12.90 20.14
C PHE A 273 -12.24 14.07 19.24
N LEU A 274 -13.31 13.89 18.45
CA LEU A 274 -13.86 14.97 17.62
C LEU A 274 -14.41 16.12 18.47
N THR A 275 -15.06 15.81 19.59
CA THR A 275 -15.55 16.82 20.54
C THR A 275 -14.40 17.64 21.12
N SER A 276 -13.32 16.98 21.57
CA SER A 276 -12.11 17.67 22.05
C SER A 276 -11.44 18.49 20.95
N SER A 277 -11.51 18.04 19.70
CA SER A 277 -10.94 18.74 18.54
C SER A 277 -11.70 20.02 18.21
N ALA A 278 -13.02 20.02 18.32
CA ALA A 278 -13.87 21.20 18.13
C ALA A 278 -13.61 22.29 19.19
N GLN A 279 -13.12 21.91 20.38
CA GLN A 279 -12.77 22.81 21.49
C GLN A 279 -11.27 23.15 21.55
N ALA A 280 -10.47 22.68 20.58
CA ALA A 280 -9.04 22.90 20.59
C ALA A 280 -8.69 24.35 20.22
N THR A 281 -7.57 24.86 20.76
CA THR A 281 -7.05 26.16 20.39
C THR A 281 -6.57 26.14 18.95
N ALA A 282 -7.01 27.12 18.17
CA ALA A 282 -6.65 27.30 16.76
C ALA A 282 -5.62 28.43 16.59
N THR A 283 -4.57 28.20 15.80
CA THR A 283 -3.62 29.23 15.36
C THR A 283 -3.63 29.34 13.85
N LEU A 284 -3.84 30.54 13.33
CA LEU A 284 -3.94 30.84 11.91
C LEU A 284 -2.56 31.08 11.29
N ASN A 285 -2.31 30.51 10.11
CA ASN A 285 -1.10 30.71 9.32
C ASN A 285 -1.45 30.84 7.84
N THR A 286 -0.58 31.53 7.10
CA THR A 286 -0.67 31.61 5.64
C THR A 286 0.11 30.44 5.02
N PRO A 287 -0.54 29.48 4.34
CA PRO A 287 0.17 28.44 3.60
C PRO A 287 0.77 29.02 2.32
N PRO A 288 1.74 28.32 1.68
CA PRO A 288 2.25 28.73 0.38
C PRO A 288 1.19 28.69 -0.74
N GLY A 289 0.16 27.83 -0.59
CA GLY A 289 -0.97 27.71 -1.53
C GLY A 289 -2.17 28.57 -1.16
N LEU A 290 -3.32 28.25 -1.79
CA LEU A 290 -4.60 28.91 -1.52
C LEU A 290 -5.13 28.55 -0.13
N GLY A 291 -5.88 29.50 0.46
CA GLY A 291 -6.59 29.30 1.72
C GLY A 291 -5.79 29.72 2.95
N GLN A 292 -6.13 29.12 4.08
CA GLN A 292 -5.57 29.39 5.40
C GLN A 292 -5.26 28.07 6.10
N ASP A 293 -4.07 27.98 6.69
CA ASP A 293 -3.60 26.82 7.44
C ASP A 293 -3.85 27.06 8.93
N ILE A 294 -4.76 26.29 9.51
CA ILE A 294 -5.13 26.38 10.91
C ILE A 294 -4.51 25.23 11.67
N ARG A 295 -3.76 25.55 12.72
CA ARG A 295 -3.09 24.58 13.59
C ARG A 295 -3.89 24.41 14.87
N LEU A 296 -4.35 23.20 15.16
CA LEU A 296 -5.15 22.83 16.34
C LEU A 296 -4.30 22.20 17.43
N SER A 297 -4.48 22.66 18.67
CA SER A 297 -3.88 22.03 19.86
C SER A 297 -4.83 22.08 21.05
N GLY A 298 -5.05 20.93 21.68
CA GLY A 298 -5.93 20.82 22.84
C GLY A 298 -5.59 19.59 23.69
N SER A 299 -6.41 19.31 24.69
CA SER A 299 -6.24 18.12 25.54
C SER A 299 -6.41 16.85 24.70
N GLY A 300 -5.32 16.10 24.50
CA GLY A 300 -5.33 14.86 23.73
C GLY A 300 -5.33 15.02 22.21
N VAL A 301 -5.32 16.26 21.69
CA VAL A 301 -5.49 16.55 20.25
C VAL A 301 -4.41 17.47 19.74
N ARG A 302 -3.86 17.11 18.57
CA ARG A 302 -3.12 18.01 17.68
C ARG A 302 -3.58 17.83 16.24
N GLY A 303 -3.28 18.78 15.37
CA GLY A 303 -3.63 18.66 13.97
C GLY A 303 -3.57 19.97 13.20
N ALA A 304 -3.98 19.89 11.95
CA ALA A 304 -4.08 21.02 11.04
C ALA A 304 -5.30 20.91 10.13
N ALA A 305 -5.84 22.04 9.73
CA ALA A 305 -6.89 22.13 8.73
C ALA A 305 -6.56 23.18 7.68
N LEU A 306 -6.98 22.94 6.44
CA LEU A 306 -6.93 23.91 5.36
C LEU A 306 -8.32 24.49 5.12
N ILE A 307 -8.49 25.79 5.35
CA ILE A 307 -9.74 26.50 5.08
C ILE A 307 -9.61 27.30 3.78
N HIS A 308 -10.52 27.09 2.83
CA HIS A 308 -10.60 27.87 1.60
C HIS A 308 -12.05 28.05 1.16
N GLY A 309 -12.41 29.23 0.65
CA GLY A 309 -13.77 29.49 0.16
C GLY A 309 -14.86 29.34 1.24
N GLY A 310 -14.51 29.51 2.51
CA GLY A 310 -15.44 29.32 3.64
C GLY A 310 -15.68 27.86 4.03
N VAL A 311 -14.82 26.94 3.57
CA VAL A 311 -14.97 25.48 3.74
C VAL A 311 -13.68 24.90 4.31
N ALA A 312 -13.81 23.92 5.22
CA ALA A 312 -12.70 23.09 5.66
C ALA A 312 -12.42 21.99 4.62
N ILE A 313 -11.47 22.25 3.71
CA ILE A 313 -11.14 21.36 2.59
C ILE A 313 -10.61 20.02 3.09
N HIS A 314 -9.69 20.07 4.06
CA HIS A 314 -9.14 18.89 4.71
C HIS A 314 -8.70 19.24 6.13
N THR A 315 -8.98 18.33 7.06
CA THR A 315 -8.59 18.41 8.47
C THR A 315 -7.90 17.10 8.86
N ALA A 316 -6.62 17.19 9.20
CA ALA A 316 -5.81 16.08 9.69
C ALA A 316 -5.58 16.26 11.20
N LEU A 317 -6.03 15.29 11.99
CA LEU A 317 -5.96 15.31 13.46
C LEU A 317 -5.18 14.09 13.95
N TYR A 318 -4.48 14.24 15.07
CA TYR A 318 -3.65 13.21 15.67
C TYR A 318 -3.88 13.15 17.18
N GLY A 319 -3.93 11.93 17.72
CA GLY A 319 -3.88 11.71 19.15
C GLY A 319 -2.54 12.19 19.70
N ALA A 320 -2.60 13.05 20.72
CA ALA A 320 -1.43 13.53 21.45
C ALA A 320 -1.50 13.04 22.90
N PRO A 321 -0.37 12.66 23.53
CA PRO A 321 -0.38 12.36 24.95
C PRO A 321 -0.85 13.60 25.72
N GLY A 322 -1.85 13.45 26.58
CA GLY A 322 -2.23 14.49 27.54
C GLY A 322 -1.07 14.74 28.49
N SER A 323 -0.89 15.98 28.95
CA SER A 323 0.09 16.34 29.98
C SER A 323 -0.32 15.87 31.39
N GLY A 324 -0.93 14.68 31.50
CA GLY A 324 -1.43 14.11 32.75
C GLY A 324 -0.87 12.70 32.96
N GLU A 325 -0.20 12.51 34.09
CA GLU A 325 0.28 11.21 34.56
C GLU A 325 -0.86 10.24 34.89
N GLY A 326 -0.65 8.97 34.52
CA GLY A 326 -1.18 7.80 35.23
C GLY A 326 -2.00 6.83 34.36
N PRO A 327 -2.21 5.57 34.80
CA PRO A 327 -1.34 4.68 35.58
C PRO A 327 -0.95 3.41 34.80
N SER A 328 0.19 2.84 35.17
CA SER A 328 0.69 1.53 34.72
C SER A 328 -0.21 0.38 35.20
N THR A 329 -0.61 -0.50 34.28
CA THR A 329 -1.26 -1.79 34.59
C THR A 329 -0.68 -2.87 33.67
N SER A 330 0.27 -3.65 34.15
CA SER A 330 0.14 -5.00 34.74
C SER A 330 -0.42 -6.06 33.79
N THR A 331 0.50 -6.88 33.28
CA THR A 331 0.31 -8.11 32.51
C THR A 331 -0.48 -9.15 33.29
N VAL A 332 -1.54 -9.69 32.70
CA VAL A 332 -2.19 -10.93 33.16
C VAL A 332 -2.16 -11.98 32.04
N ARG A 333 -1.51 -13.11 32.33
CA ARG A 333 -1.50 -14.32 31.51
C ARG A 333 -2.80 -15.08 31.70
N GLY A 334 -3.41 -15.55 30.61
CA GLY A 334 -4.59 -16.43 30.61
C GLY A 334 -4.39 -17.64 29.70
N SER A 335 -4.82 -18.80 30.21
CA SER A 335 -4.58 -20.20 29.80
C SER A 335 -5.17 -20.63 28.44
N VAL A 336 -4.57 -21.67 27.84
CA VAL A 336 -4.97 -22.40 26.61
C VAL A 336 -5.55 -23.76 26.97
N VAL A 337 -6.70 -24.18 26.41
CA VAL A 337 -7.21 -25.58 26.32
C VAL A 337 -8.11 -25.75 25.06
N PRO A 338 -8.17 -26.92 24.37
CA PRO A 338 -8.30 -26.99 22.90
C PRO A 338 -9.65 -27.48 22.29
N ALA A 339 -9.66 -27.33 20.95
CA ALA A 339 -10.54 -27.76 19.85
C ALA A 339 -11.57 -28.90 20.02
N THR A 340 -12.70 -28.76 19.28
CA THR A 340 -13.55 -29.89 18.84
C THR A 340 -13.85 -29.81 17.35
N ARG A 341 -13.97 -30.98 16.72
CA ARG A 341 -13.93 -31.31 15.29
C ARG A 341 -15.31 -31.71 14.78
N THR A 342 -15.70 -31.31 13.57
CA THR A 342 -16.84 -31.91 12.82
C THR A 342 -16.49 -32.15 11.35
N ARG A 343 -17.18 -33.14 10.76
CA ARG A 343 -16.77 -33.97 9.62
C ARG A 343 -17.61 -33.66 8.36
N ARG A 344 -16.97 -33.82 7.20
CA ARG A 344 -17.46 -33.71 5.80
C ARG A 344 -18.80 -34.39 5.49
N THR A 345 -19.49 -33.83 4.49
CA THR A 345 -20.21 -34.58 3.44
C THR A 345 -19.77 -34.10 2.06
N ALA A 346 -19.76 -35.02 1.10
CA ALA A 346 -19.26 -34.84 -0.26
C ALA A 346 -20.42 -34.69 -1.25
N ALA A 347 -20.19 -33.94 -2.33
CA ALA A 347 -20.92 -34.09 -3.58
C ALA A 347 -19.93 -33.92 -4.75
N THR A 348 -20.06 -34.82 -5.72
CA THR A 348 -19.21 -34.97 -6.91
C THR A 348 -20.03 -34.56 -8.11
N GLN A 349 -19.55 -33.66 -8.98
CA GLN A 349 -19.77 -33.70 -10.44
C GLN A 349 -18.93 -32.66 -11.21
N SER A 350 -18.01 -33.21 -12.02
CA SER A 350 -17.62 -32.90 -13.41
C SER A 350 -17.21 -31.50 -13.92
N THR A 351 -15.97 -31.48 -14.43
CA THR A 351 -15.47 -30.88 -15.70
C THR A 351 -15.51 -29.37 -15.94
N ALA A 352 -14.80 -28.64 -15.07
CA ALA A 352 -13.73 -27.72 -15.44
C ALA A 352 -12.79 -27.61 -14.22
N ARG A 353 -11.49 -27.92 -14.33
CA ARG A 353 -10.54 -27.75 -13.22
C ARG A 353 -10.09 -26.28 -13.16
N ALA A 354 -11.04 -25.39 -12.93
CA ALA A 354 -10.81 -23.95 -12.89
C ALA A 354 -11.52 -23.32 -11.70
N VAL A 355 -10.93 -22.26 -11.17
CA VAL A 355 -11.51 -21.40 -10.15
C VAL A 355 -11.27 -19.95 -10.55
N THR A 356 -12.31 -19.12 -10.50
CA THR A 356 -12.20 -17.68 -10.76
C THR A 356 -12.30 -16.91 -9.45
N VAL A 357 -11.33 -16.03 -9.21
CA VAL A 357 -11.31 -15.11 -8.07
C VAL A 357 -11.08 -13.70 -8.63
N GLY A 358 -12.03 -12.80 -8.40
CA GLY A 358 -12.00 -11.47 -8.99
C GLY A 358 -11.97 -11.53 -10.53
N SER A 359 -10.96 -10.88 -11.12
CA SER A 359 -10.74 -10.83 -12.56
C SER A 359 -9.84 -11.97 -13.09
N LEU A 360 -9.30 -12.81 -12.21
CA LEU A 360 -8.30 -13.83 -12.53
C LEU A 360 -8.91 -15.24 -12.48
N THR A 361 -8.70 -16.02 -13.54
CA THR A 361 -9.05 -17.44 -13.61
C THR A 361 -7.81 -18.32 -13.43
N VAL A 362 -7.88 -19.24 -12.46
CA VAL A 362 -6.84 -20.22 -12.17
C VAL A 362 -7.24 -21.57 -12.74
N ASN A 363 -6.48 -22.08 -13.71
CA ASN A 363 -6.71 -23.38 -14.35
C ASN A 363 -5.72 -24.43 -13.84
N VAL A 364 -6.14 -25.69 -13.78
CA VAL A 364 -5.27 -26.85 -13.56
C VAL A 364 -5.44 -27.81 -14.73
N VAL A 365 -4.38 -28.02 -15.53
CA VAL A 365 -4.45 -28.76 -16.81
C VAL A 365 -3.42 -29.88 -16.91
N ALA A 366 -3.79 -30.94 -17.61
CA ALA A 366 -2.95 -32.11 -17.88
C ALA A 366 -2.07 -31.91 -19.11
N GLU A 367 -1.27 -30.84 -19.12
CA GLU A 367 -0.47 -30.44 -20.29
C GLU A 367 0.97 -30.09 -19.88
N SER A 368 1.87 -30.06 -20.86
CA SER A 368 3.24 -29.60 -20.64
C SER A 368 3.30 -28.07 -20.66
N LEU A 369 4.04 -27.50 -19.71
CA LEU A 369 4.29 -26.06 -19.67
C LEU A 369 5.01 -25.55 -20.94
N LEU A 370 5.77 -26.42 -21.63
CA LEU A 370 6.44 -26.09 -22.89
C LEU A 370 5.44 -25.81 -24.03
N THR A 371 4.29 -26.48 -24.02
CA THR A 371 3.28 -26.40 -25.08
C THR A 371 2.15 -25.43 -24.75
N LEU A 372 1.95 -25.09 -23.47
CA LEU A 372 0.94 -24.13 -23.04
C LEU A 372 1.08 -22.79 -23.77
N GLU A 373 0.00 -22.25 -24.34
CA GLU A 373 -0.01 -20.89 -24.87
C GLU A 373 -0.27 -19.88 -23.74
N ALA A 374 0.80 -19.23 -23.28
CA ALA A 374 0.75 -18.18 -22.27
C ALA A 374 1.80 -17.10 -22.57
N GLU A 375 1.53 -15.86 -22.19
CA GLU A 375 2.43 -14.72 -22.38
C GLU A 375 3.71 -14.84 -21.54
N ALA A 376 3.66 -15.46 -20.36
CA ALA A 376 4.87 -15.81 -19.63
C ALA A 376 4.78 -17.12 -18.85
N LEU A 377 5.95 -17.70 -18.56
CA LEU A 377 6.10 -18.92 -17.77
C LEU A 377 6.84 -18.62 -16.46
N ILE A 378 6.27 -19.03 -15.34
CA ILE A 378 6.90 -18.94 -14.02
C ILE A 378 7.64 -20.25 -13.74
N LEU A 379 8.96 -20.16 -13.56
CA LEU A 379 9.87 -21.30 -13.38
C LEU A 379 10.60 -21.24 -12.04
N SER A 380 10.76 -22.39 -11.38
CA SER A 380 11.65 -22.50 -10.22
C SER A 380 13.10 -22.33 -10.68
N ALA A 381 13.85 -21.44 -10.03
CA ALA A 381 15.24 -21.13 -10.34
C ALA A 381 16.10 -20.93 -9.09
N ASN A 382 17.42 -20.95 -9.26
CA ASN A 382 18.41 -20.61 -8.24
C ASN A 382 18.83 -19.14 -8.31
N LYS A 383 19.69 -18.69 -7.38
CA LYS A 383 20.20 -17.31 -7.32
C LYS A 383 20.91 -16.79 -8.58
N ARG A 384 21.23 -17.65 -9.54
CA ARG A 384 21.80 -17.30 -10.85
C ARG A 384 20.82 -17.53 -12.00
N LEU A 385 19.52 -17.55 -11.70
CA LEU A 385 18.44 -17.72 -12.67
C LEU A 385 18.53 -19.05 -13.45
N ASN A 386 19.03 -20.09 -12.80
CA ASN A 386 19.15 -21.42 -13.40
C ASN A 386 18.21 -22.40 -12.69
N GLY A 387 17.39 -23.09 -13.46
CA GLY A 387 16.36 -24.03 -13.06
C GLY A 387 16.87 -25.38 -12.58
N GLY A 388 18.16 -25.64 -12.77
CA GLY A 388 18.86 -26.84 -12.33
C GLY A 388 18.48 -28.07 -13.14
N SER A 389 17.32 -28.66 -12.85
CA SER A 389 16.89 -29.94 -13.44
C SER A 389 15.37 -29.98 -13.67
N GLY A 390 14.89 -31.06 -14.29
CA GLY A 390 13.47 -31.28 -14.55
C GLY A 390 12.89 -30.29 -15.56
N LEU A 391 11.65 -29.86 -15.31
CA LEU A 391 10.89 -29.01 -16.23
C LEU A 391 11.54 -27.64 -16.46
N SER A 392 12.01 -26.95 -15.41
CA SER A 392 12.71 -25.66 -15.60
C SER A 392 13.90 -25.80 -16.55
N ALA A 393 14.74 -26.84 -16.35
CA ALA A 393 15.89 -27.07 -17.21
C ALA A 393 15.49 -27.46 -18.65
N ALA A 394 14.34 -28.11 -18.84
CA ALA A 394 13.81 -28.39 -20.17
C ALA A 394 13.35 -27.11 -20.88
N VAL A 395 12.67 -26.20 -20.17
CA VAL A 395 12.28 -24.87 -20.68
C VAL A 395 13.50 -24.02 -21.03
N GLU A 396 14.53 -24.02 -20.17
CA GLU A 396 15.79 -23.30 -20.45
C GLU A 396 16.52 -23.84 -21.68
N ARG A 397 16.59 -25.17 -21.86
CA ARG A 397 17.18 -25.77 -23.07
C ARG A 397 16.43 -25.35 -24.33
N ALA A 398 15.10 -25.31 -24.26
CA ALA A 398 14.27 -24.87 -25.37
C ALA A 398 14.40 -23.34 -25.64
N ALA A 399 14.64 -22.52 -24.61
CA ALA A 399 14.93 -21.10 -24.76
C ALA A 399 16.25 -20.81 -25.49
N GLY A 400 17.22 -21.73 -25.42
CA GLY A 400 18.42 -21.69 -26.26
C GLY A 400 19.49 -20.68 -25.81
N PRO A 401 20.57 -20.53 -26.61
CA PRO A 401 21.79 -19.84 -26.19
C PRO A 401 21.64 -18.33 -26.02
N THR A 402 20.69 -17.70 -26.70
CA THR A 402 20.39 -16.26 -26.56
C THR A 402 19.85 -15.92 -25.18
N PHE A 403 18.97 -16.77 -24.64
CA PHE A 403 18.49 -16.69 -23.27
C PHE A 403 19.64 -16.86 -22.26
N VAL A 404 20.53 -17.82 -22.48
CA VAL A 404 21.70 -18.05 -21.60
C VAL A 404 22.59 -16.82 -21.54
N ALA A 405 22.86 -16.18 -22.68
CA ALA A 405 23.66 -14.97 -22.73
C ALA A 405 23.00 -13.76 -22.03
N GLU A 406 21.68 -13.60 -22.15
CA GLU A 406 20.93 -12.58 -21.41
C GLU A 406 20.99 -12.82 -19.90
N ARG A 407 20.72 -14.07 -19.47
CA ARG A 407 20.78 -14.48 -18.08
C ARG A 407 22.12 -14.13 -17.45
N ASP A 408 23.22 -14.50 -18.11
CA ASP A 408 24.57 -14.30 -17.59
C ASP A 408 24.94 -12.81 -17.46
N ARG A 409 24.30 -11.92 -18.24
CA ARG A 409 24.45 -10.46 -18.11
C ARG A 409 23.66 -9.88 -16.93
N ILE A 410 22.49 -10.44 -16.61
CA ILE A 410 21.58 -9.91 -15.57
C ILE A 410 21.99 -10.38 -14.17
N VAL A 411 22.63 -11.53 -14.05
CA VAL A 411 23.07 -12.06 -12.76
C VAL A 411 24.14 -11.14 -12.15
N PRO A 412 23.91 -10.57 -10.94
CA PRO A 412 24.86 -9.65 -10.31
C PRO A 412 26.24 -10.28 -10.08
N THR A 413 27.30 -9.51 -10.28
CA THR A 413 28.70 -9.89 -9.99
C THR A 413 29.17 -9.29 -8.65
N GLY A 414 29.64 -10.12 -7.71
CA GLY A 414 30.22 -9.66 -6.43
C GLY A 414 30.21 -10.69 -5.28
N PRO A 415 30.71 -10.32 -4.08
CA PRO A 415 30.91 -11.25 -2.96
C PRO A 415 29.63 -11.91 -2.42
N SER A 416 28.47 -11.25 -2.58
CA SER A 416 27.14 -11.73 -2.22
C SER A 416 26.38 -12.44 -3.37
N ASN A 417 27.03 -12.62 -4.53
CA ASN A 417 26.56 -13.18 -5.81
C ASN A 417 25.15 -13.83 -5.83
N GLY A 418 24.21 -13.18 -6.51
CA GLY A 418 22.93 -13.73 -6.95
C GLY A 418 21.68 -13.22 -6.22
N PHE A 419 20.52 -13.65 -6.69
CA PHE A 419 19.20 -13.28 -6.15
C PHE A 419 18.81 -14.10 -4.91
N PHE A 420 18.05 -13.50 -4.00
CA PHE A 420 17.63 -14.15 -2.76
C PHE A 420 16.47 -15.13 -2.98
N ARG A 421 16.40 -16.19 -2.18
CA ARG A 421 15.22 -17.07 -2.19
C ARG A 421 13.98 -16.28 -1.77
N GLY A 422 12.85 -16.53 -2.44
CA GLY A 422 11.60 -15.81 -2.20
C GLY A 422 11.39 -14.60 -3.12
N THR A 423 12.34 -14.27 -4.00
CA THR A 423 12.14 -13.24 -5.04
C THR A 423 11.94 -13.86 -6.42
N ALA A 424 11.67 -13.04 -7.42
CA ALA A 424 11.51 -13.41 -8.82
C ALA A 424 12.13 -12.36 -9.76
N VAL A 425 12.62 -12.82 -10.90
CA VAL A 425 13.28 -11.98 -11.92
C VAL A 425 12.70 -12.29 -13.30
N VAL A 426 12.48 -11.27 -14.12
CA VAL A 426 11.94 -11.44 -15.48
C VAL A 426 13.06 -11.34 -16.52
N THR A 427 13.03 -12.24 -17.51
CA THR A 427 13.91 -12.20 -18.69
C THR A 427 13.10 -12.37 -19.97
N SER A 428 13.74 -12.17 -21.12
CA SER A 428 13.20 -12.71 -22.37
C SER A 428 13.12 -14.24 -22.32
N SER A 429 12.42 -14.82 -23.28
CA SER A 429 12.23 -16.27 -23.40
C SER A 429 13.14 -16.93 -24.45
N GLY A 430 14.11 -16.18 -24.98
CA GLY A 430 14.99 -16.66 -26.04
C GLY A 430 14.20 -17.14 -27.26
N ASN A 431 14.32 -18.43 -27.58
CA ASN A 431 13.68 -19.10 -28.71
C ASN A 431 12.27 -19.65 -28.41
N LEU A 432 11.74 -19.47 -27.19
CA LEU A 432 10.40 -19.93 -26.85
C LEU A 432 9.33 -19.01 -27.46
N ALA A 433 8.44 -19.57 -28.28
CA ALA A 433 7.30 -18.87 -28.86
C ALA A 433 5.96 -19.50 -28.45
N ALA A 434 4.91 -18.70 -28.27
CA ALA A 434 3.49 -19.12 -28.22
C ALA A 434 2.81 -18.60 -29.48
N GLY A 435 2.73 -19.41 -30.54
CA GLY A 435 2.18 -18.94 -31.81
C GLY A 435 2.91 -17.69 -32.31
N ARG A 436 2.23 -16.52 -32.31
CA ARG A 436 2.78 -15.22 -32.76
C ARG A 436 3.36 -14.35 -31.63
N LEU A 437 3.30 -14.77 -30.38
CA LEU A 437 3.72 -13.98 -29.21
C LEU A 437 5.14 -14.37 -28.76
N ARG A 438 5.99 -13.35 -28.55
CA ARG A 438 7.25 -13.50 -27.80
C ARG A 438 6.92 -13.62 -26.32
N ARG A 439 7.16 -14.79 -25.73
CA ARG A 439 6.89 -15.03 -24.31
C ARG A 439 7.93 -14.36 -23.41
N ARG A 440 7.66 -14.28 -22.11
CA ARG A 440 8.65 -13.98 -21.08
C ARG A 440 8.88 -15.18 -20.16
N LEU A 441 10.03 -15.18 -19.48
CA LEU A 441 10.29 -16.11 -18.38
C LEU A 441 10.35 -15.33 -17.07
N ILE A 442 9.70 -15.85 -16.03
CA ILE A 442 9.73 -15.31 -14.67
C ILE A 442 10.37 -16.35 -13.75
N HIS A 443 11.57 -16.06 -13.28
CA HIS A 443 12.42 -16.95 -12.50
C HIS A 443 12.12 -16.82 -11.01
N ALA A 444 11.24 -17.67 -10.47
CA ALA A 444 10.93 -17.75 -9.05
C ALA A 444 12.08 -18.41 -8.28
N ILE A 445 12.82 -17.62 -7.49
CA ILE A 445 14.04 -18.04 -6.82
C ILE A 445 13.69 -18.90 -5.61
N THR A 446 13.71 -20.21 -5.81
CA THR A 446 13.31 -21.21 -4.82
C THR A 446 14.42 -22.22 -4.56
N ILE A 447 15.52 -22.19 -5.32
CA ILE A 447 16.61 -23.16 -5.22
C ILE A 447 17.83 -22.50 -4.57
N LYS A 448 18.39 -23.15 -3.54
CA LYS A 448 19.70 -22.78 -2.96
C LYS A 448 20.60 -24.00 -2.90
N TYR A 449 21.86 -23.79 -3.26
CA TYR A 449 22.95 -24.74 -3.04
C TYR A 449 23.93 -24.16 -2.03
N GLU A 450 24.44 -25.01 -1.17
CA GLU A 450 25.47 -24.67 -0.17
C GLU A 450 26.47 -25.83 -0.12
N HIS A 451 27.75 -25.53 -0.31
CA HIS A 451 28.83 -26.53 -0.42
C HIS A 451 28.54 -27.66 -1.44
N GLY A 452 27.91 -27.33 -2.58
CA GLY A 452 27.56 -28.31 -3.62
C GLY A 452 26.28 -29.13 -3.33
N HIS A 453 25.71 -29.02 -2.14
CA HIS A 453 24.49 -29.70 -1.75
C HIS A 453 23.28 -28.79 -1.90
N ARG A 454 22.16 -29.35 -2.37
CA ARG A 454 20.89 -28.62 -2.45
C ARG A 454 20.29 -28.51 -1.06
N LEU A 455 19.94 -27.29 -0.65
CA LEU A 455 19.18 -27.07 0.57
C LEU A 455 17.68 -27.24 0.29
N PRO A 456 16.93 -27.86 1.23
CA PRO A 456 15.48 -27.98 1.08
C PRO A 456 14.84 -26.59 1.07
N THR A 457 13.78 -26.46 0.26
CA THR A 457 12.99 -25.23 0.21
C THR A 457 11.77 -25.33 1.12
N THR A 458 11.35 -24.20 1.68
CA THR A 458 10.20 -24.15 2.59
C THR A 458 8.93 -23.70 1.85
N PRO A 459 7.73 -24.01 2.38
CA PRO A 459 6.47 -23.48 1.86
C PRO A 459 6.48 -21.95 1.72
N GLU A 460 7.06 -21.24 2.69
CA GLU A 460 7.13 -19.77 2.72
C GLU A 460 7.98 -19.23 1.57
N ILE A 461 9.06 -19.92 1.21
CA ILE A 461 9.91 -19.56 0.07
C ILE A 461 9.16 -19.75 -1.25
N VAL A 462 8.40 -20.85 -1.40
CA VAL A 462 7.57 -21.07 -2.60
C VAL A 462 6.49 -20.00 -2.69
N TYR A 463 5.79 -19.74 -1.59
CA TYR A 463 4.77 -18.70 -1.53
C TYR A 463 5.34 -17.33 -1.94
N ALA A 464 6.43 -16.90 -1.30
CA ALA A 464 7.05 -15.60 -1.56
C ALA A 464 7.55 -15.47 -3.00
N ALA A 465 8.24 -16.48 -3.53
CA ALA A 465 8.79 -16.43 -4.88
C ALA A 465 7.70 -16.45 -5.97
N VAL A 466 6.62 -17.20 -5.76
CA VAL A 466 5.46 -17.20 -6.68
C VAL A 466 4.70 -15.88 -6.59
N ARG A 467 4.57 -15.29 -5.38
CA ARG A 467 3.99 -13.95 -5.20
C ARG A 467 4.79 -12.87 -5.91
N ASP A 468 6.11 -12.81 -5.69
CA ASP A 468 6.95 -11.82 -6.37
C ASP A 468 6.90 -12.05 -7.90
N ALA A 469 6.81 -13.30 -8.38
CA ALA A 469 6.65 -13.58 -9.81
C ALA A 469 5.35 -13.01 -10.40
N LEU A 470 4.24 -13.11 -9.67
CA LEU A 470 2.95 -12.55 -10.06
C LEU A 470 2.95 -11.01 -9.99
N ASP A 471 3.60 -10.42 -8.99
CA ASP A 471 3.81 -8.97 -8.90
C ASP A 471 4.64 -8.46 -10.09
N ARG A 472 5.69 -9.18 -10.50
CA ARG A 472 6.44 -8.84 -11.72
C ARG A 472 5.55 -8.91 -12.95
N ALA A 473 4.66 -9.92 -13.04
CA ALA A 473 3.75 -10.04 -14.17
C ALA A 473 2.84 -8.81 -14.31
N GLU A 474 2.33 -8.27 -13.19
CA GLU A 474 1.57 -7.02 -13.17
C GLU A 474 2.39 -5.82 -13.68
N VAL A 475 3.62 -5.65 -13.17
CA VAL A 475 4.52 -4.55 -13.59
C VAL A 475 4.81 -4.58 -15.08
N TYR A 476 4.87 -5.77 -15.67
CA TYR A 476 5.12 -5.95 -17.11
C TYR A 476 3.86 -6.04 -17.96
N GLY A 477 2.67 -5.88 -17.37
CA GLY A 477 1.39 -5.93 -18.07
C GLY A 477 1.07 -7.29 -18.69
N ILE A 478 1.48 -8.39 -18.05
CA ILE A 478 1.35 -9.76 -18.56
C ILE A 478 -0.04 -10.30 -18.17
N GLY A 479 -0.84 -10.68 -19.17
CA GLY A 479 -2.23 -11.11 -19.01
C GLY A 479 -2.44 -12.61 -18.79
N SER A 480 -1.52 -13.46 -19.27
CA SER A 480 -1.62 -14.92 -19.16
C SER A 480 -0.32 -15.59 -18.73
N LEU A 481 -0.40 -16.47 -17.73
CA LEU A 481 0.74 -17.08 -17.07
C LEU A 481 0.61 -18.60 -17.01
N GLY A 482 1.72 -19.31 -17.24
CA GLY A 482 1.86 -20.74 -16.99
C GLY A 482 2.79 -21.02 -15.82
N THR A 483 2.46 -22.01 -14.98
CA THR A 483 3.37 -22.53 -13.94
C THR A 483 3.10 -24.01 -13.64
N TYR A 484 3.76 -24.58 -12.64
CA TYR A 484 3.65 -25.97 -12.20
C TYR A 484 4.01 -26.08 -10.71
N LEU A 485 3.65 -27.19 -10.04
CA LEU A 485 3.92 -27.38 -8.62
C LEU A 485 5.44 -27.42 -8.35
N MET A 486 5.92 -26.46 -7.58
CA MET A 486 7.33 -26.32 -7.24
C MET A 486 7.70 -27.13 -6.00
N ALA A 487 8.87 -27.76 -6.03
CA ALA A 487 9.46 -28.50 -4.90
C ALA A 487 8.55 -29.63 -4.32
N THR A 488 7.68 -30.22 -5.14
CA THR A 488 6.78 -31.32 -4.75
C THR A 488 7.28 -32.71 -5.16
N ARG A 489 8.49 -32.82 -5.72
CA ARG A 489 9.08 -34.10 -6.13
C ARG A 489 9.52 -34.90 -4.90
N THR A 490 9.18 -36.19 -4.90
CA THR A 490 9.67 -37.15 -3.90
C THR A 490 11.17 -37.39 -4.09
N ALA A 491 11.95 -37.28 -3.02
CA ALA A 491 13.37 -37.64 -3.02
C ALA A 491 13.53 -39.16 -3.22
N ARG A 492 14.54 -39.58 -4.00
CA ARG A 492 14.86 -41.02 -4.12
C ARG A 492 15.55 -41.52 -2.85
N ALA A 493 15.57 -42.83 -2.64
CA ALA A 493 16.30 -43.43 -1.52
C ALA A 493 17.78 -42.97 -1.53
N GLY A 494 18.23 -42.38 -0.43
CA GLY A 494 19.59 -41.81 -0.29
C GLY A 494 19.76 -40.37 -0.79
N GLU A 495 18.74 -39.74 -1.36
CA GLU A 495 18.78 -38.31 -1.73
C GLU A 495 18.29 -37.42 -0.57
N ALA A 496 18.91 -36.25 -0.41
CA ALA A 496 18.43 -35.22 0.50
C ALA A 496 17.03 -34.72 0.06
N PRO A 497 16.13 -34.41 1.01
CA PRO A 497 14.80 -33.93 0.70
C PRO A 497 14.84 -32.57 -0.03
N TRP A 498 13.96 -32.41 -1.01
CA TRP A 498 13.87 -31.18 -1.82
C TRP A 498 13.10 -30.06 -1.10
N ALA A 499 12.28 -30.42 -0.12
CA ALA A 499 11.42 -29.53 0.63
C ALA A 499 11.47 -29.85 2.13
N THR A 500 11.17 -28.86 2.96
CA THR A 500 11.08 -29.03 4.41
C THR A 500 9.70 -29.51 4.89
N ALA A 501 8.73 -29.61 3.97
CA ALA A 501 7.34 -29.95 4.26
C ALA A 501 6.78 -30.98 3.27
N PRO A 502 5.67 -31.67 3.60
CA PRO A 502 4.99 -32.59 2.69
C PRO A 502 4.58 -31.94 1.36
N ARG A 503 4.54 -32.73 0.29
CA ARG A 503 4.25 -32.25 -1.08
C ARG A 503 2.92 -31.51 -1.18
N GLU A 504 1.92 -31.89 -0.40
CA GLU A 504 0.60 -31.25 -0.34
C GLU A 504 0.68 -29.84 0.27
N VAL A 505 1.54 -29.64 1.26
CA VAL A 505 1.79 -28.33 1.89
C VAL A 505 2.53 -27.41 0.91
N MET A 506 3.52 -27.96 0.20
CA MET A 506 4.24 -27.23 -0.85
C MET A 506 3.31 -26.80 -2.00
N ALA A 507 2.42 -27.70 -2.45
CA ALA A 507 1.41 -27.39 -3.46
C ALA A 507 0.44 -26.32 -2.97
N THR A 508 0.01 -26.40 -1.70
CA THR A 508 -0.85 -25.39 -1.07
C THR A 508 -0.19 -24.02 -1.02
N ALA A 509 1.14 -23.93 -0.78
CA ALA A 509 1.85 -22.66 -0.76
C ALA A 509 1.83 -21.95 -2.13
N LEU A 510 2.08 -22.69 -3.22
CA LEU A 510 1.99 -22.15 -4.58
C LEU A 510 0.57 -21.70 -4.92
N VAL A 511 -0.43 -22.53 -4.63
CA VAL A 511 -1.83 -22.22 -4.88
C VAL A 511 -2.28 -20.99 -4.08
N ARG A 512 -1.92 -20.90 -2.80
CA ARG A 512 -2.23 -19.74 -1.96
C ARG A 512 -1.63 -18.47 -2.54
N ALA A 513 -0.37 -18.50 -2.99
CA ALA A 513 0.25 -17.35 -3.63
C ALA A 513 -0.56 -16.87 -4.86
N ILE A 514 -1.06 -17.80 -5.69
CA ILE A 514 -1.89 -17.47 -6.85
C ILE A 514 -3.26 -16.92 -6.44
N LEU A 515 -3.95 -17.57 -5.51
CA LEU A 515 -5.29 -17.14 -5.06
C LEU A 515 -5.24 -15.80 -4.32
N ASP A 516 -4.22 -15.58 -3.50
CA ASP A 516 -4.03 -14.31 -2.81
C ASP A 516 -3.70 -13.20 -3.83
N HIS A 517 -3.00 -13.51 -4.92
CA HIS A 517 -2.78 -12.57 -6.02
C HIS A 517 -4.05 -12.28 -6.80
N ALA A 518 -4.88 -13.29 -7.03
CA ALA A 518 -6.14 -13.15 -7.76
C ALA A 518 -7.08 -12.10 -7.14
N ARG A 519 -7.01 -11.90 -5.82
CA ARG A 519 -7.76 -10.85 -5.10
C ARG A 519 -7.32 -9.42 -5.44
N ILE A 520 -6.10 -9.24 -5.96
CA ILE A 520 -5.50 -7.94 -6.29
C ILE A 520 -5.09 -7.81 -7.77
N ALA A 521 -5.46 -8.78 -8.62
CA ALA A 521 -4.98 -8.86 -9.99
C ALA A 521 -5.57 -7.75 -10.87
N ASN A 522 -4.70 -7.06 -11.63
CA ASN A 522 -5.10 -5.96 -12.52
C ASN A 522 -4.96 -6.39 -14.00
N HIS A 523 -3.74 -6.76 -14.39
CA HIS A 523 -3.40 -7.24 -15.73
C HIS A 523 -3.51 -8.75 -15.84
N VAL A 524 -3.08 -9.50 -14.82
CA VAL A 524 -3.08 -10.98 -14.88
C VAL A 524 -4.51 -11.50 -14.86
N ARG A 525 -4.97 -12.04 -16.00
CA ARG A 525 -6.33 -12.61 -16.14
C ARG A 525 -6.35 -14.11 -16.05
N THR A 526 -5.27 -14.78 -16.40
CA THR A 526 -5.20 -16.24 -16.38
C THR A 526 -3.90 -16.75 -15.78
N VAL A 527 -3.99 -17.68 -14.84
CA VAL A 527 -2.85 -18.48 -14.35
C VAL A 527 -3.18 -19.96 -14.55
N THR A 528 -2.35 -20.67 -15.30
CA THR A 528 -2.54 -22.10 -15.58
C THR A 528 -1.45 -22.92 -14.91
N ILE A 529 -1.85 -23.83 -14.02
CA ILE A 529 -0.99 -24.83 -13.38
C ILE A 529 -0.98 -26.09 -14.26
N CYS A 530 0.15 -26.37 -14.89
CA CYS A 530 0.38 -27.49 -15.80
C CYS A 530 1.02 -28.67 -15.06
N GLU A 531 0.38 -29.84 -15.06
CA GLU A 531 0.92 -31.06 -14.49
C GLU A 531 0.68 -32.26 -15.40
N THR A 532 1.74 -32.92 -15.87
CA THR A 532 1.64 -34.07 -16.78
C THR A 532 1.45 -35.40 -16.06
N GLU A 533 1.76 -35.48 -14.77
CA GLU A 533 1.57 -36.68 -13.95
C GLU A 533 0.19 -36.63 -13.27
N PRO A 534 -0.66 -37.67 -13.40
CA PRO A 534 -2.00 -37.67 -12.82
C PRO A 534 -2.04 -37.36 -11.31
N GLU A 535 -1.11 -37.90 -10.53
CA GLU A 535 -1.04 -37.63 -9.09
C GLU A 535 -0.77 -36.16 -8.76
N ARG A 536 0.10 -35.51 -9.56
CA ARG A 536 0.45 -34.09 -9.36
C ARG A 536 -0.68 -33.19 -9.83
N LEU A 537 -1.36 -33.56 -10.91
CA LEU A 537 -2.56 -32.89 -11.38
C LEU A 537 -3.69 -32.90 -10.34
N ASP A 538 -3.92 -34.05 -9.71
CA ASP A 538 -4.91 -34.18 -8.64
C ASP A 538 -4.50 -33.43 -7.38
N MET A 539 -3.20 -33.43 -7.03
CA MET A 539 -2.67 -32.64 -5.93
C MET A 539 -2.85 -31.14 -6.15
N ALA A 540 -2.56 -30.64 -7.36
CA ALA A 540 -2.75 -29.24 -7.73
C ALA A 540 -4.24 -28.84 -7.64
N TRP A 541 -5.12 -29.68 -8.18
CA TRP A 541 -6.56 -29.45 -8.14
C TRP A 541 -7.10 -29.46 -6.72
N GLU A 542 -6.70 -30.43 -5.90
CA GLU A 542 -7.17 -30.55 -4.53
C GLU A 542 -6.62 -29.42 -3.64
N ALA A 543 -5.38 -28.96 -3.88
CA ALA A 543 -4.84 -27.76 -3.23
C ALA A 543 -5.66 -26.51 -3.61
N LEU A 544 -5.96 -26.32 -4.90
CA LEU A 544 -6.78 -25.21 -5.41
C LEU A 544 -8.19 -25.22 -4.81
N ARG A 545 -8.87 -26.37 -4.87
CA ARG A 545 -10.24 -26.55 -4.36
C ARG A 545 -10.32 -26.27 -2.86
N ARG A 546 -9.36 -26.75 -2.06
CA ARG A 546 -9.32 -26.51 -0.61
C ARG A 546 -9.00 -25.07 -0.25
N ALA A 547 -8.04 -24.46 -0.93
CA ALA A 547 -7.67 -23.08 -0.65
C ALA A 547 -8.78 -22.09 -1.05
N TYR A 548 -9.55 -22.40 -2.10
CA TYR A 548 -10.70 -21.60 -2.51
C TYR A 548 -11.90 -21.72 -1.55
N THR A 549 -12.19 -22.90 -1.02
CA THR A 549 -13.37 -23.14 -0.16
C THR A 549 -13.22 -22.66 1.29
N VAL A 550 -12.02 -22.27 1.71
CA VAL A 550 -11.70 -21.83 3.08
C VAL A 550 -11.47 -20.31 3.15
N GLY A 551 -11.53 -19.61 2.02
CA GLY A 551 -11.17 -18.19 1.89
C GLY A 551 -12.31 -17.25 1.62
#